data_AF-A0A6P4ZQU7-F1
#
_entry.id   AF-A0A6P4ZQU7-F1
#
_cell.length_a   1.000
_cell.length_b   1.000
_cell.length_c   1.000
_cell.angle_alpha   90.00
_cell.angle_beta   90.00
_cell.angle_gamma   90.00
#
_symmetry.space_group_name_H-M   'P 1'
#
loop_
_entity.id
_entity.type
_entity.pdbx_description
1 polymer ?
#
loop_
_entity_poly.entity_id
_entity_poly.type
_entity_poly.pdbx_seq_one_letter_code
_entity_poly.pdbx_strand_id
1 'polypeptide(L)'
;MAAQSSEQVEERIINEEYKIWKKNTPFLYDLVMTHALEWPSLTAQWLPDVTRPEGKDYSIHRLILGTHTSDEQNHLVIASVQLPNEDAQFDATQYDSEKEFGGFGSVSGKIEIEIKINHEGEVNRARYMPQNPCVIATKTPSSDVLVFDYTKHPSRPDPSGECCPDLRLKGHQKEGYGLSWNPNLTGHLLSASDDHTICMWDINQSPKENRSLDAKTIFTGHTAVVEDVSWHLLHESLFGSVADDQKLMIWDTRSNNTSKPSHTVDAHTAEVNCLSFNPYSEFILATGSADKTVALWDLRNLKLKLHSFESHKDEIFQVQWSPHNETILASSGTDRRLNVWDLSKIGEEQSAEDAEDGPPELLFIHGGHTAKISDFSWNPNEPWVICSVSEDNIMQVWQMAENIYNDEDPDTPATELEATAQAAQ
;
A
#
# COMPACT_ATOMS: atom_id res chain seq x y z
N MET A 1 -27.19 26.99 23.87
CA MET A 1 -26.30 25.87 23.56
C MET A 1 -26.31 25.70 22.05
N ALA A 2 -25.23 26.07 21.36
CA ALA A 2 -25.12 25.80 19.94
C ALA A 2 -24.91 24.29 19.75
N ALA A 3 -25.68 23.66 18.88
CA ALA A 3 -25.45 22.27 18.49
C ALA A 3 -24.09 22.19 17.78
N GLN A 4 -23.23 21.27 18.22
CA GLN A 4 -21.97 20.97 17.54
C GLN A 4 -22.28 20.33 16.18
N SER A 5 -21.52 20.67 15.14
CA SER A 5 -21.63 20.02 13.83
C SER A 5 -21.13 18.57 13.91
N SER A 6 -21.60 17.70 13.00
CA SER A 6 -21.17 16.30 12.92
C SER A 6 -19.66 16.16 12.77
N GLU A 7 -19.03 17.03 11.97
CA GLU A 7 -17.57 17.08 11.76
C GLU A 7 -16.81 17.34 13.06
N GLN A 8 -17.28 18.26 13.91
CA GLN A 8 -16.63 18.55 15.20
C GLN A 8 -16.73 17.38 16.18
N VAL A 9 -17.80 16.59 16.10
CA VAL A 9 -17.97 15.39 16.91
C VAL A 9 -17.01 14.30 16.44
N GLU A 10 -16.90 14.10 15.13
CA GLU A 10 -15.98 13.13 14.54
C GLU A 10 -14.52 13.47 14.84
N GLU A 11 -14.10 14.72 14.64
CA GLU A 11 -12.74 15.19 14.94
C GLU A 11 -12.37 14.96 16.42
N ARG A 12 -13.34 15.13 17.32
CA ARG A 12 -13.13 14.84 18.75
C ARG A 12 -12.93 13.35 19.01
N ILE A 13 -13.71 12.49 18.36
CA ILE A 13 -13.57 11.03 18.49
C ILE A 13 -12.20 10.60 17.97
N ILE A 14 -11.80 11.07 16.79
CA ILE A 14 -10.49 10.80 16.18
C ILE A 14 -9.35 11.16 17.14
N ASN A 15 -9.40 12.37 17.71
CA ASN A 15 -8.37 12.84 18.62
C ASN A 15 -8.29 12.02 19.92
N GLU A 16 -9.43 11.55 20.46
CA GLU A 16 -9.44 10.70 21.65
C GLU A 16 -8.94 9.28 21.34
N GLU A 17 -9.36 8.69 20.22
CA GLU A 17 -8.86 7.39 19.75
C GLU A 17 -7.35 7.42 19.53
N TYR A 18 -6.82 8.47 18.88
CA TYR A 18 -5.39 8.63 18.64
C TYR A 18 -4.59 8.72 19.95
N LYS A 19 -5.10 9.43 20.97
CA LYS A 19 -4.46 9.47 22.30
C LYS A 19 -4.44 8.11 22.98
N ILE A 20 -5.50 7.33 22.84
CA ILE A 20 -5.59 5.97 23.39
C ILE A 20 -4.60 5.06 22.66
N TRP A 21 -4.62 5.06 21.33
CA TRP A 21 -3.67 4.32 20.50
C TRP A 21 -2.24 4.65 20.90
N LYS A 22 -1.90 5.95 21.03
CA LYS A 22 -0.56 6.40 21.40
C LYS A 22 -0.08 5.81 22.73
N LYS A 23 -0.95 5.71 23.73
CA LYS A 23 -0.62 5.09 25.04
C LYS A 23 -0.38 3.58 24.93
N ASN A 24 -1.02 2.92 23.97
CA ASN A 24 -0.90 1.48 23.78
C ASN A 24 0.25 1.10 22.83
N THR A 25 0.86 2.06 22.13
CA THR A 25 1.93 1.78 21.16
C THR A 25 3.08 0.89 21.67
N PRO A 26 3.58 1.00 22.92
CA PRO A 26 4.66 0.13 23.38
C PRO A 26 4.29 -1.35 23.51
N PHE A 27 3.00 -1.68 23.52
CA PHE A 27 2.51 -3.06 23.59
C PHE A 27 2.12 -3.63 22.22
N LEU A 28 1.94 -2.76 21.23
CA LEU A 28 1.37 -3.11 19.92
C LEU A 28 2.42 -3.12 18.81
N TYR A 29 3.57 -2.47 19.01
CA TYR A 29 4.55 -2.25 17.96
C TYR A 29 5.99 -2.40 18.48
N ASP A 30 6.81 -3.05 17.67
CA ASP A 30 8.26 -3.04 17.82
C ASP A 30 8.88 -1.78 17.18
N LEU A 31 8.21 -1.20 16.18
CA LEU A 31 8.65 0.03 15.51
C LEU A 31 7.47 0.95 15.22
N VAL A 32 7.60 2.23 15.57
CA VAL A 32 6.71 3.30 15.08
C VAL A 32 7.52 4.56 14.82
N MET A 33 7.63 4.94 13.54
CA MET A 33 8.21 6.18 13.08
C MET A 33 7.13 7.03 12.44
N THR A 34 6.82 8.18 13.03
CA THR A 34 5.87 9.14 12.47
C THR A 34 6.62 10.34 11.90
N HIS A 35 6.34 10.68 10.65
CA HIS A 35 6.94 11.81 9.96
C HIS A 35 5.87 12.65 9.28
N ALA A 36 5.83 13.94 9.60
CA ALA A 36 4.98 14.90 8.91
C ALA A 36 5.68 15.36 7.62
N LEU A 37 5.12 14.97 6.47
CA LEU A 37 5.58 15.41 5.16
C LEU A 37 5.24 16.88 4.93
N GLU A 38 6.00 17.52 4.05
CA GLU A 38 5.72 18.88 3.59
C GLU A 38 4.34 18.97 2.91
N TRP A 39 4.02 17.97 2.10
CA TRP A 39 2.75 17.81 1.40
C TRP A 39 2.25 16.36 1.54
N PRO A 40 0.94 16.10 1.54
CA PRO A 40 0.42 14.74 1.51
C PRO A 40 0.95 13.96 0.31
N SER A 41 1.09 12.65 0.50
CA SER A 41 1.42 11.73 -0.58
C SER A 41 0.24 10.83 -0.86
N LEU A 42 -0.22 10.78 -2.11
CA LEU A 42 -1.25 9.83 -2.56
C LEU A 42 -0.67 8.43 -2.84
N THR A 43 0.65 8.27 -2.73
CA THR A 43 1.33 7.03 -3.11
C THR A 43 2.48 6.70 -2.18
N ALA A 44 2.70 5.41 -1.93
CA ALA A 44 3.85 4.91 -1.21
C ALA A 44 4.28 3.58 -1.80
N GLN A 45 5.57 3.43 -2.10
CA GLN A 45 6.14 2.13 -2.47
C GLN A 45 7.59 2.04 -2.01
N TRP A 46 7.94 0.96 -1.30
CA TRP A 46 9.34 0.66 -1.01
C TRP A 46 10.11 0.31 -2.28
N LEU A 47 11.27 0.91 -2.47
CA LEU A 47 12.26 0.41 -3.42
C LEU A 47 12.87 -0.89 -2.87
N PRO A 48 13.24 -1.83 -3.75
CA PRO A 48 13.69 -3.15 -3.31
C PRO A 48 15.14 -3.15 -2.80
N ASP A 49 15.92 -2.12 -3.08
CA ASP A 49 17.32 -2.06 -2.67
C ASP A 49 17.50 -1.59 -1.21
N VAL A 50 18.48 -2.19 -0.53
CA VAL A 50 18.84 -1.87 0.85
C VAL A 50 20.34 -1.69 0.93
N THR A 51 20.76 -0.61 1.60
CA THR A 51 22.18 -0.38 1.92
C THR A 51 22.42 -0.62 3.40
N ARG A 52 23.36 -1.51 3.76
CA ARG A 52 23.74 -1.78 5.15
C ARG A 52 25.16 -1.26 5.41
N PRO A 53 25.34 -0.06 6.00
CA PRO A 53 26.67 0.49 6.26
C PRO A 53 27.43 -0.35 7.29
N GLU A 54 28.70 -0.65 7.02
CA GLU A 54 29.53 -1.45 7.94
C GLU A 54 29.64 -0.80 9.34
N GLY A 55 29.41 -1.59 10.39
CA GLY A 55 29.50 -1.15 11.78
C GLY A 55 28.36 -0.24 12.25
N LYS A 56 27.26 -0.16 11.50
CA LYS A 56 26.02 0.50 11.91
C LYS A 56 24.96 -0.52 12.28
N ASP A 57 24.12 -0.14 13.24
CA ASP A 57 22.97 -0.85 13.78
C ASP A 57 21.67 -0.56 13.00
N TYR A 58 21.78 0.08 11.84
CA TYR A 58 20.66 0.38 10.95
C TYR A 58 21.00 0.06 9.50
N SER A 59 19.95 -0.13 8.72
CA SER A 59 19.96 -0.26 7.27
C SER A 59 19.22 0.93 6.65
N ILE A 60 19.63 1.32 5.44
CA ILE A 60 19.02 2.41 4.68
C ILE A 60 18.15 1.79 3.60
N HIS A 61 16.86 2.00 3.73
CA HIS A 61 15.82 1.63 2.78
C HIS A 61 15.36 2.90 2.04
N ARG A 62 14.69 2.74 0.90
CA ARG A 62 14.17 3.90 0.14
C ARG A 62 12.69 3.73 -0.21
N LEU A 63 11.99 4.85 -0.26
CA LEU A 63 10.57 4.95 -0.58
C LEU A 63 10.37 5.86 -1.80
N ILE A 64 9.43 5.47 -2.64
CA ILE A 64 8.84 6.32 -3.68
C ILE A 64 7.59 6.95 -3.07
N LEU A 65 7.54 8.27 -3.12
CA LEU A 65 6.45 9.10 -2.64
C LEU A 65 6.05 10.11 -3.73
N GLY A 66 4.90 10.72 -3.56
CA GLY A 66 4.39 11.80 -4.37
C GLY A 66 4.07 13.03 -3.53
N THR A 67 3.73 14.13 -4.17
CA THR A 67 3.08 15.26 -3.51
C THR A 67 1.68 15.45 -4.07
N HIS A 68 0.79 15.95 -3.22
CA HIS A 68 -0.54 16.45 -3.58
C HIS A 68 -0.68 17.85 -2.96
N THR A 69 -0.45 18.87 -3.77
CA THR A 69 -0.46 20.28 -3.32
C THR A 69 -1.71 21.01 -3.84
N SER A 70 -2.07 22.13 -3.20
CA SER A 70 -3.26 22.89 -3.60
C SER A 70 -3.01 23.97 -4.66
N ASP A 71 -1.75 24.24 -5.05
CA ASP A 71 -1.35 25.20 -6.12
C ASP A 71 0.20 25.30 -6.28
N GLU A 72 0.98 24.47 -5.57
CA GLU A 72 2.45 24.49 -5.63
C GLU A 72 3.00 23.47 -6.63
N GLN A 73 4.27 23.63 -7.01
CA GLN A 73 4.95 22.66 -7.86
C GLN A 73 4.93 21.28 -7.21
N ASN A 74 4.33 20.31 -7.90
CA ASN A 74 4.29 18.92 -7.45
C ASN A 74 5.59 18.19 -7.82
N HIS A 75 5.91 17.14 -7.06
CA HIS A 75 7.13 16.38 -7.22
C HIS A 75 6.90 14.87 -7.11
N LEU A 76 7.62 14.11 -7.93
CA LEU A 76 7.96 12.72 -7.64
C LEU A 76 9.14 12.73 -6.66
N VAL A 77 9.02 11.98 -5.57
CA VAL A 77 9.93 12.06 -4.43
C VAL A 77 10.54 10.68 -4.14
N ILE A 78 11.85 10.64 -3.93
CA ILE A 78 12.53 9.47 -3.37
C ILE A 78 13.10 9.86 -2.01
N ALA A 79 12.67 9.14 -0.98
CA ALA A 79 13.09 9.35 0.40
C ALA A 79 13.90 8.14 0.90
N SER A 80 14.92 8.40 1.71
CA SER A 80 15.62 7.36 2.47
C SER A 80 15.04 7.23 3.86
N VAL A 81 14.90 6.00 4.35
CA VAL A 81 14.46 5.65 5.71
C VAL A 81 15.55 4.79 6.36
N GLN A 82 16.02 5.22 7.52
CA GLN A 82 16.90 4.39 8.35
C GLN A 82 16.06 3.48 9.24
N LEU A 83 16.14 2.17 9.00
CA LEU A 83 15.49 1.14 9.82
C LEU A 83 16.53 0.46 10.70
N PRO A 84 16.25 0.25 12.00
CA PRO A 84 17.12 -0.56 12.86
C PRO A 84 17.25 -1.98 12.29
N ASN A 85 18.43 -2.58 12.45
CA ASN A 85 18.63 -4.00 12.13
C ASN A 85 18.04 -4.87 13.26
N GLU A 86 17.70 -6.14 12.99
CA GLU A 86 17.19 -7.09 13.99
C GLU A 86 18.11 -7.27 15.21
N ASP A 87 19.43 -7.11 15.03
CA ASP A 87 20.44 -7.24 16.09
C ASP A 87 20.67 -5.95 16.90
N ALA A 88 19.97 -4.87 16.57
CA ALA A 88 20.03 -3.62 17.32
C ALA A 88 19.42 -3.82 18.72
N GLN A 89 20.17 -3.53 19.78
CA GLN A 89 19.65 -3.60 21.14
C GLN A 89 18.55 -2.56 21.33
N PHE A 90 17.34 -3.04 21.61
CA PHE A 90 16.18 -2.21 21.85
C PHE A 90 16.29 -1.51 23.22
N ASP A 91 16.39 -0.18 23.23
CA ASP A 91 16.40 0.62 24.45
C ASP A 91 15.00 1.19 24.71
N ALA A 92 14.23 0.47 25.55
CA ALA A 92 12.88 0.84 25.94
C ALA A 92 12.78 2.21 26.65
N THR A 93 13.90 2.81 27.09
CA THR A 93 13.89 4.15 27.70
C THR A 93 13.65 5.29 26.71
N GLN A 94 13.68 5.02 25.39
CA GLN A 94 13.42 6.04 24.37
C GLN A 94 11.94 6.43 24.22
N TYR A 95 11.01 5.55 24.62
CA TYR A 95 9.56 5.81 24.65
C TYR A 95 9.18 6.92 25.65
N ASP A 96 10.00 7.13 26.68
CA ASP A 96 9.75 8.07 27.78
C ASP A 96 10.24 9.51 27.50
N SER A 97 10.76 9.78 26.30
CA SER A 97 11.20 11.15 25.98
C SER A 97 10.02 12.07 25.66
N GLU A 98 9.53 12.76 26.70
CA GLU A 98 8.63 13.91 26.67
C GLU A 98 9.24 15.11 25.90
N LYS A 99 9.50 14.97 24.60
CA LYS A 99 9.71 16.14 23.73
C LYS A 99 8.37 16.59 23.18
N GLU A 100 7.79 17.56 23.88
CA GLU A 100 6.80 18.48 23.31
C GLU A 100 7.31 19.00 21.96
N PHE A 101 6.45 18.92 20.93
CA PHE A 101 6.70 19.02 19.48
C PHE A 101 7.06 17.72 18.76
N GLY A 102 6.02 16.93 18.44
CA GLY A 102 5.88 16.25 17.14
C GLY A 102 6.85 15.13 16.75
N GLY A 103 7.77 14.70 17.61
CA GLY A 103 8.67 13.58 17.35
C GLY A 103 8.49 12.48 18.39
N PHE A 104 8.07 11.29 17.96
CA PHE A 104 7.99 10.10 18.82
C PHE A 104 9.39 9.54 19.07
N GLY A 105 9.67 9.11 20.30
CA GLY A 105 10.89 8.41 20.67
C GLY A 105 10.68 6.90 20.65
N SER A 106 11.27 6.22 19.66
CA SER A 106 11.69 4.81 19.68
C SER A 106 12.44 4.56 18.38
N VAL A 107 13.75 4.33 18.49
CA VAL A 107 14.76 4.34 17.42
C VAL A 107 14.70 5.61 16.56
N SER A 108 15.74 6.45 16.61
CA SER A 108 15.80 7.64 15.76
C SER A 108 16.04 7.27 14.29
N GLY A 109 15.10 6.57 13.67
CA GLY A 109 15.07 6.34 12.25
C GLY A 109 14.93 7.69 11.56
N LYS A 110 15.93 8.04 10.77
CA LYS A 110 15.95 9.29 10.03
C LYS A 110 15.24 9.09 8.70
N ILE A 111 14.32 9.99 8.38
CA ILE A 111 13.70 10.08 7.07
C ILE A 111 14.23 11.34 6.39
N GLU A 112 14.83 11.17 5.21
CA GLU A 112 15.39 12.28 4.43
C GLU A 112 14.93 12.18 2.98
N ILE A 113 14.63 13.33 2.38
CA ILE A 113 14.32 13.40 0.96
C ILE A 113 15.64 13.45 0.18
N GLU A 114 15.89 12.42 -0.64
CA GLU A 114 17.10 12.32 -1.46
C GLU A 114 16.94 13.00 -2.82
N ILE A 115 15.81 12.76 -3.48
CA ILE A 115 15.54 13.20 -4.85
C ILE A 115 14.14 13.80 -4.91
N LYS A 116 14.01 14.99 -5.49
CA LYS A 116 12.74 15.59 -5.92
C LYS A 116 12.80 15.90 -7.41
N ILE A 117 11.87 15.36 -8.19
CA ILE A 117 11.74 15.60 -9.64
C ILE A 117 10.44 16.35 -9.87
N ASN A 118 10.47 17.46 -10.61
CA ASN A 118 9.27 18.21 -10.98
C ASN A 118 8.27 17.30 -11.70
N HIS A 119 7.00 17.37 -11.31
CA HIS A 119 5.91 16.58 -11.85
C HIS A 119 4.76 17.47 -12.33
N GLU A 120 4.05 17.03 -13.38
CA GLU A 120 2.88 17.73 -13.89
C GLU A 120 1.64 17.34 -13.08
N GLY A 121 1.23 18.23 -12.17
CA GLY A 121 0.15 17.95 -11.22
C GLY A 121 0.59 16.96 -10.13
N GLU A 122 -0.34 16.61 -9.24
CA GLU A 122 -0.14 15.63 -8.18
C GLU A 122 0.19 14.23 -8.72
N VAL A 123 0.85 13.43 -7.88
CA VAL A 123 1.25 12.06 -8.24
C VAL A 123 0.21 11.09 -7.69
N ASN A 124 -0.82 10.78 -8.50
CA ASN A 124 -1.92 9.89 -8.09
C ASN A 124 -1.43 8.49 -7.69
N ARG A 125 -0.42 7.97 -8.41
CA ARG A 125 0.26 6.71 -8.09
C ARG A 125 1.64 6.69 -8.74
N ALA A 126 2.66 6.19 -8.02
CA ALA A 126 3.99 5.96 -8.56
C ALA A 126 4.44 4.52 -8.31
N ARG A 127 4.96 3.84 -9.34
CA ARG A 127 5.41 2.45 -9.24
C ARG A 127 6.72 2.21 -9.99
N TYR A 128 7.68 1.55 -9.35
CA TYR A 128 8.94 1.15 -10.00
C TYR A 128 8.75 -0.09 -10.89
N MET A 129 9.55 -0.18 -11.96
CA MET A 129 9.61 -1.35 -12.82
C MET A 129 10.46 -2.45 -12.14
N PRO A 130 9.94 -3.66 -11.86
CA PRO A 130 10.65 -4.69 -11.10
C PRO A 130 12.02 -5.08 -11.66
N GLN A 131 12.17 -5.08 -12.99
CA GLN A 131 13.42 -5.49 -13.65
C GLN A 131 14.47 -4.36 -13.69
N ASN A 132 14.07 -3.10 -13.47
CA ASN A 132 14.97 -1.98 -13.27
C ASN A 132 14.30 -0.92 -12.38
N PRO A 133 14.54 -0.99 -11.04
CA PRO A 133 13.90 -0.10 -10.08
C PRO A 133 14.23 1.39 -10.24
N CYS A 134 15.20 1.74 -11.10
CA CYS A 134 15.48 3.13 -11.47
C CYS A 134 14.34 3.77 -12.27
N VAL A 135 13.56 2.96 -12.98
CA VAL A 135 12.46 3.39 -13.83
C VAL A 135 11.17 3.39 -13.03
N ILE A 136 10.54 4.56 -12.93
CA ILE A 136 9.30 4.79 -12.19
C ILE A 136 8.25 5.32 -13.17
N ALA A 137 7.08 4.69 -13.22
CA ALA A 137 5.91 5.22 -13.89
C ALA A 137 5.04 5.98 -12.89
N THR A 138 4.41 7.07 -13.32
CA THR A 138 3.49 7.87 -12.53
C THR A 138 2.17 8.14 -13.24
N LYS A 139 1.08 8.13 -12.48
CA LYS A 139 -0.22 8.67 -12.88
C LYS A 139 -0.28 10.17 -12.60
N THR A 140 -0.89 10.91 -13.52
CA THR A 140 -1.09 12.35 -13.41
C THR A 140 -2.58 12.68 -13.34
N PRO A 141 -2.96 13.93 -13.00
CA PRO A 141 -4.34 14.41 -13.07
C PRO A 141 -4.81 14.67 -14.52
N SER A 142 -3.91 14.46 -15.48
CA SER A 142 -4.20 14.49 -16.91
C SER A 142 -4.37 13.08 -17.46
N SER A 143 -4.62 12.96 -18.77
CA SER A 143 -4.67 11.67 -19.46
C SER A 143 -3.33 10.94 -19.59
N ASP A 144 -2.22 11.61 -19.24
CA ASP A 144 -0.89 11.09 -19.50
C ASP A 144 -0.38 10.23 -18.35
N VAL A 145 0.31 9.16 -18.72
CA VAL A 145 1.16 8.39 -17.80
C VAL A 145 2.61 8.75 -18.10
N LEU A 146 3.36 9.17 -17.08
CA LEU A 146 4.74 9.60 -17.24
C LEU A 146 5.69 8.51 -16.77
N VAL A 147 6.86 8.43 -17.39
CA VAL A 147 7.94 7.53 -16.96
C VAL A 147 9.20 8.34 -16.72
N PHE A 148 9.83 8.10 -15.58
CA PHE A 148 11.07 8.73 -15.15
C PHE A 148 12.13 7.68 -14.88
N ASP A 149 13.36 7.93 -15.28
CA ASP A 149 14.54 7.27 -14.74
C ASP A 149 15.19 8.22 -13.76
N TYR A 150 14.97 8.04 -12.46
CA TYR A 150 15.38 9.03 -11.47
C TYR A 150 16.90 9.27 -11.44
N THR A 151 17.70 8.33 -11.96
CA THR A 151 19.16 8.47 -12.04
C THR A 151 19.62 9.47 -13.12
N LYS A 152 18.73 9.78 -14.07
CA LYS A 152 18.96 10.77 -15.14
C LYS A 152 18.54 12.18 -14.76
N HIS A 153 17.94 12.36 -13.58
CA HIS A 153 17.50 13.65 -13.07
C HIS A 153 18.42 14.13 -11.94
N PRO A 154 18.62 15.45 -11.78
CA PRO A 154 19.32 15.99 -10.61
C PRO A 154 18.52 15.68 -9.33
N SER A 155 19.21 15.53 -8.21
CA SER A 155 18.56 15.30 -6.90
C SER A 155 17.72 16.49 -6.42
N ARG A 156 18.05 17.70 -6.89
CA ARG A 156 17.28 18.92 -6.62
C ARG A 156 16.49 19.32 -7.87
N PRO A 157 15.22 19.71 -7.72
CA PRO A 157 14.35 20.04 -8.83
C PRO A 157 14.78 21.34 -9.51
N ASP A 158 14.42 21.47 -10.79
CA ASP A 158 14.67 22.70 -11.55
C ASP A 158 13.77 23.82 -11.03
N PRO A 159 14.31 25.01 -10.67
CA PRO A 159 13.52 26.14 -10.17
C PRO A 159 12.46 26.68 -11.15
N SER A 160 12.55 26.34 -12.44
CA SER A 160 11.53 26.68 -13.44
C SER A 160 10.20 25.95 -13.25
N GLY A 161 10.19 24.84 -12.49
CA GLY A 161 9.02 23.98 -12.36
C GLY A 161 8.74 23.10 -13.59
N GLU A 162 9.58 23.15 -14.62
CA GLU A 162 9.36 22.35 -15.83
C GLU A 162 9.49 20.85 -15.52
N CYS A 163 8.48 20.08 -15.92
CA CYS A 163 8.47 18.62 -15.82
C CYS A 163 9.05 18.00 -17.10
N CYS A 164 10.11 17.21 -16.96
CA CYS A 164 10.85 16.62 -18.08
C CYS A 164 10.82 15.08 -18.03
N PRO A 165 9.68 14.41 -18.27
CA PRO A 165 9.62 12.95 -18.23
C PRO A 165 10.53 12.31 -19.30
N ASP A 166 11.05 11.12 -18.99
CA ASP A 166 11.85 10.33 -19.93
C ASP A 166 10.99 9.73 -21.04
N LEU A 167 9.74 9.33 -20.72
CA LEU A 167 8.71 8.98 -21.68
C LEU A 167 7.35 9.54 -21.27
N ARG A 168 6.55 9.91 -22.26
CA ARG A 168 5.15 10.31 -22.10
C ARG A 168 4.25 9.30 -22.79
N LEU A 169 3.51 8.53 -22.00
CA LEU A 169 2.64 7.46 -22.50
C LEU A 169 1.23 8.02 -22.71
N LYS A 170 0.74 7.89 -23.95
CA LYS A 170 -0.56 8.39 -24.43
C LYS A 170 -1.51 7.23 -24.68
N GLY A 171 -2.81 7.45 -24.46
CA GLY A 171 -3.84 6.45 -24.75
C GLY A 171 -5.17 6.80 -24.07
N HIS A 172 -5.11 7.16 -22.79
CA HIS A 172 -6.27 7.59 -22.02
C HIS A 172 -6.79 8.96 -22.46
N GLN A 173 -7.99 9.30 -21.97
CA GLN A 173 -8.68 10.58 -22.15
C GLN A 173 -8.93 11.33 -20.84
N LYS A 174 -8.73 10.66 -19.70
CA LYS A 174 -8.85 11.22 -18.35
C LYS A 174 -7.76 10.65 -17.44
N GLU A 175 -7.67 11.16 -16.22
CA GLU A 175 -6.80 10.64 -15.18
C GLU A 175 -7.18 9.22 -14.71
N GLY A 176 -6.48 8.75 -13.68
CA GLY A 176 -6.85 7.53 -12.95
C GLY A 176 -5.78 7.16 -11.93
N TYR A 177 -5.97 6.01 -11.28
CA TYR A 177 -5.10 5.55 -10.19
C TYR A 177 -4.38 4.23 -10.51
N GLY A 178 -5.07 3.26 -11.11
CA GLY A 178 -4.51 1.94 -11.45
C GLY A 178 -3.23 2.00 -12.27
N LEU A 179 -2.19 1.29 -11.80
CA LEU A 179 -0.86 1.26 -12.41
C LEU A 179 -0.11 -0.01 -12.00
N SER A 180 0.30 -0.84 -12.98
CA SER A 180 0.99 -2.10 -12.69
C SER A 180 2.01 -2.48 -13.77
N TRP A 181 3.25 -2.69 -13.35
CA TRP A 181 4.32 -3.24 -14.19
C TRP A 181 4.23 -4.76 -14.24
N ASN A 182 4.45 -5.33 -15.42
CA ASN A 182 4.52 -6.78 -15.57
C ASN A 182 5.87 -7.28 -15.01
N PRO A 183 5.89 -8.15 -13.99
CA PRO A 183 7.15 -8.65 -13.42
C PRO A 183 7.86 -9.65 -14.34
N ASN A 184 7.15 -10.26 -15.30
CA ASN A 184 7.68 -11.28 -16.22
C ASN A 184 8.09 -10.72 -17.59
N LEU A 185 7.52 -9.57 -17.99
CA LEU A 185 7.84 -8.90 -19.26
C LEU A 185 8.34 -7.48 -19.00
N THR A 186 9.65 -7.29 -19.17
CA THR A 186 10.28 -5.98 -19.00
C THR A 186 9.60 -4.91 -19.83
N GLY A 187 9.33 -3.76 -19.22
CA GLY A 187 8.78 -2.59 -19.89
C GLY A 187 7.28 -2.67 -20.24
N HIS A 188 6.58 -3.76 -19.89
CA HIS A 188 5.14 -3.83 -20.07
C HIS A 188 4.42 -3.20 -18.87
N LEU A 189 3.62 -2.18 -19.12
CA LEU A 189 2.90 -1.40 -18.12
C LEU A 189 1.41 -1.39 -18.43
N LEU A 190 0.58 -1.61 -17.41
CA LEU A 190 -0.86 -1.39 -17.45
C LEU A 190 -1.21 -0.11 -16.69
N SER A 191 -2.26 0.57 -17.15
CA SER A 191 -2.89 1.66 -16.41
C SER A 191 -4.41 1.64 -16.54
N ALA A 192 -5.10 1.97 -15.45
CA ALA A 192 -6.54 2.17 -15.36
C ALA A 192 -6.91 3.65 -15.36
N SER A 193 -8.14 4.00 -15.77
CA SER A 193 -8.59 5.38 -15.91
C SER A 193 -10.11 5.55 -15.80
N ASP A 194 -10.50 6.77 -15.42
CA ASP A 194 -11.85 7.33 -15.39
C ASP A 194 -12.53 7.43 -16.77
N ASP A 195 -11.79 7.13 -17.85
CA ASP A 195 -12.33 6.99 -19.20
C ASP A 195 -12.89 5.59 -19.50
N HIS A 196 -12.92 4.73 -18.47
CA HIS A 196 -13.46 3.36 -18.49
C HIS A 196 -12.56 2.36 -19.24
N THR A 197 -11.32 2.77 -19.56
CA THR A 197 -10.38 1.94 -20.33
C THR A 197 -9.18 1.52 -19.50
N ILE A 198 -8.54 0.45 -19.97
CA ILE A 198 -7.23 0.02 -19.51
C ILE A 198 -6.28 0.16 -20.69
N CYS A 199 -5.20 0.91 -20.53
CA CYS A 199 -4.16 1.01 -21.53
C CYS A 199 -2.97 0.13 -21.17
N MET A 200 -2.37 -0.50 -22.17
CA MET A 200 -1.13 -1.25 -22.06
C MET A 200 -0.07 -0.64 -22.97
N TRP A 201 1.14 -0.42 -22.43
CA TRP A 201 2.32 0.01 -23.19
C TRP A 201 3.44 -1.02 -23.09
N ASP A 202 4.33 -0.96 -24.07
CA ASP A 202 5.63 -1.61 -24.07
C ASP A 202 6.67 -0.51 -24.28
N ILE A 203 7.31 -0.09 -23.19
CA ILE A 203 8.19 1.08 -23.18
C ILE A 203 9.55 0.83 -23.85
N ASN A 204 9.82 -0.40 -24.28
CA ASN A 204 11.04 -0.74 -25.02
C ASN A 204 10.94 -0.35 -26.51
N GLN A 205 9.75 0.05 -26.96
CA GLN A 205 9.55 0.52 -28.33
C GLN A 205 10.21 1.88 -28.54
N SER A 206 10.62 2.16 -29.79
CA SER A 206 11.21 3.45 -30.12
C SER A 206 10.19 4.58 -29.94
N PRO A 207 10.48 5.59 -29.12
CA PRO A 207 9.56 6.69 -28.91
C PRO A 207 9.39 7.54 -30.17
N LYS A 208 8.23 8.18 -30.29
CA LYS A 208 7.93 9.18 -31.32
C LYS A 208 8.57 10.53 -30.98
N GLU A 209 8.25 11.55 -31.77
CA GLU A 209 8.56 12.94 -31.45
C GLU A 209 8.12 13.27 -30.00
N ASN A 210 8.90 14.13 -29.32
CA ASN A 210 8.69 14.53 -27.93
C ASN A 210 8.68 13.37 -26.90
N ARG A 211 9.42 12.27 -27.18
CA ARG A 211 9.54 11.12 -26.28
C ARG A 211 8.19 10.47 -25.93
N SER A 212 7.25 10.52 -26.87
CA SER A 212 5.89 9.99 -26.66
C SER A 212 5.72 8.57 -27.18
N LEU A 213 4.87 7.77 -26.52
CA LEU A 213 4.48 6.42 -26.93
C LEU A 213 2.97 6.26 -26.80
N ASP A 214 2.32 5.78 -27.86
CA ASP A 214 0.89 5.45 -27.82
C ASP A 214 0.66 4.07 -27.21
N ALA A 215 -0.52 3.84 -26.64
CA ALA A 215 -0.93 2.55 -26.11
C ALA A 215 -0.81 1.46 -27.19
N LYS A 216 -0.15 0.36 -26.83
CA LYS A 216 -0.04 -0.85 -27.65
C LYS A 216 -1.40 -1.54 -27.77
N THR A 217 -2.14 -1.59 -26.67
CA THR A 217 -3.48 -2.17 -26.58
C THR A 217 -4.34 -1.35 -25.65
N ILE A 218 -5.61 -1.15 -26.01
CA ILE A 218 -6.63 -0.53 -25.15
C ILE A 218 -7.75 -1.54 -24.93
N PHE A 219 -8.03 -1.84 -23.66
CA PHE A 219 -9.11 -2.74 -23.25
C PHE A 219 -10.33 -1.93 -22.81
N THR A 220 -11.50 -2.32 -23.30
CA THR A 220 -12.74 -1.52 -23.18
C THR A 220 -13.92 -2.38 -22.71
N GLY A 221 -13.67 -3.27 -21.76
CA GLY A 221 -14.72 -4.17 -21.23
C GLY A 221 -15.52 -3.57 -20.08
N HIS A 222 -14.90 -2.73 -19.25
CA HIS A 222 -15.58 -2.03 -18.17
C HIS A 222 -16.52 -0.97 -18.71
N THR A 223 -17.53 -0.64 -17.91
CA THR A 223 -18.62 0.28 -18.25
C THR A 223 -18.65 1.54 -17.38
N ALA A 224 -17.80 1.60 -16.36
CA ALA A 224 -17.59 2.73 -15.46
C ALA A 224 -16.08 2.96 -15.23
N VAL A 225 -15.72 3.87 -14.32
CA VAL A 225 -14.32 4.18 -13.96
C VAL A 225 -13.58 2.89 -13.59
N VAL A 226 -12.39 2.69 -14.16
CA VAL A 226 -11.53 1.55 -13.79
C VAL A 226 -10.56 2.03 -12.72
N GLU A 227 -10.72 1.49 -11.52
CA GLU A 227 -10.01 1.94 -10.33
C GLU A 227 -8.60 1.38 -10.25
N ASP A 228 -8.46 0.06 -10.48
CA ASP A 228 -7.17 -0.61 -10.35
C ASP A 228 -6.97 -1.73 -11.36
N VAL A 229 -5.68 -1.97 -11.66
CA VAL A 229 -5.20 -3.01 -12.57
C VAL A 229 -3.96 -3.64 -11.99
N SER A 230 -3.86 -4.97 -12.07
CA SER A 230 -2.72 -5.70 -11.55
C SER A 230 -2.36 -6.86 -12.46
N TRP A 231 -1.08 -6.96 -12.83
CA TRP A 231 -0.57 -8.14 -13.51
C TRP A 231 -0.58 -9.35 -12.58
N HIS A 232 -0.84 -10.51 -13.16
CA HIS A 232 -0.55 -11.76 -12.49
C HIS A 232 0.97 -11.91 -12.31
N LEU A 233 1.41 -12.38 -11.14
CA LEU A 233 2.82 -12.38 -10.77
C LEU A 233 3.64 -13.51 -11.41
N LEU A 234 3.02 -14.65 -11.75
CA LEU A 234 3.68 -15.76 -12.50
C LEU A 234 3.35 -15.81 -14.00
N HIS A 235 2.08 -15.64 -14.38
CA HIS A 235 1.64 -15.72 -15.78
C HIS A 235 1.72 -14.37 -16.50
N GLU A 236 2.69 -14.22 -17.40
CA GLU A 236 2.95 -12.96 -18.12
C GLU A 236 1.79 -12.39 -18.94
N SER A 237 0.82 -13.23 -19.33
CA SER A 237 -0.30 -12.82 -20.20
C SER A 237 -1.56 -12.44 -19.42
N LEU A 238 -1.64 -12.78 -18.13
CA LEU A 238 -2.84 -12.59 -17.32
C LEU A 238 -2.75 -11.33 -16.48
N PHE A 239 -3.85 -10.59 -16.41
CA PHE A 239 -4.00 -9.49 -15.47
C PHE A 239 -5.45 -9.38 -15.01
N GLY A 240 -5.65 -8.78 -13.84
CA GLY A 240 -6.96 -8.45 -13.30
C GLY A 240 -7.21 -6.94 -13.37
N SER A 241 -8.48 -6.57 -13.42
CA SER A 241 -8.93 -5.18 -13.26
C SER A 241 -10.23 -5.11 -12.48
N VAL A 242 -10.41 -3.99 -11.78
CA VAL A 242 -11.58 -3.69 -10.96
C VAL A 242 -12.05 -2.26 -11.21
N ALA A 243 -13.34 -2.01 -10.97
CA ALA A 243 -14.00 -0.79 -11.41
C ALA A 243 -15.27 -0.48 -10.60
N ASP A 244 -15.80 0.72 -10.82
CA ASP A 244 -17.08 1.21 -10.30
C ASP A 244 -18.29 0.42 -10.78
N ASP A 245 -18.16 -0.36 -11.86
CA ASP A 245 -19.22 -1.25 -12.33
C ASP A 245 -19.35 -2.54 -11.50
N GLN A 246 -18.72 -2.57 -10.32
CA GLN A 246 -18.77 -3.61 -9.29
C GLN A 246 -18.11 -4.93 -9.72
N LYS A 247 -17.33 -4.90 -10.81
CA LYS A 247 -16.80 -6.10 -11.45
C LYS A 247 -15.33 -6.29 -11.21
N LEU A 248 -14.97 -7.55 -11.01
CA LEU A 248 -13.62 -8.07 -11.26
C LEU A 248 -13.59 -8.67 -12.65
N MET A 249 -12.66 -8.22 -13.50
CA MET A 249 -12.40 -8.79 -14.82
C MET A 249 -11.01 -9.40 -14.88
N ILE A 250 -10.91 -10.63 -15.42
CA ILE A 250 -9.63 -11.28 -15.71
C ILE A 250 -9.40 -11.30 -17.21
N TRP A 251 -8.27 -10.77 -17.61
CA TRP A 251 -7.87 -10.55 -18.99
C TRP A 251 -6.72 -11.47 -19.39
N ASP A 252 -6.66 -11.76 -20.68
CA ASP A 252 -5.54 -12.49 -21.29
C ASP A 252 -5.07 -11.74 -22.53
N THR A 253 -3.82 -11.27 -22.52
CA THR A 253 -3.25 -10.49 -23.63
C THR A 253 -3.07 -11.27 -24.93
N ARG A 254 -3.20 -12.60 -24.89
CA ARG A 254 -3.18 -13.46 -26.07
C ARG A 254 -4.53 -13.46 -26.81
N SER A 255 -5.58 -12.98 -26.16
CA SER A 255 -6.90 -12.80 -26.79
C SER A 255 -6.86 -11.63 -27.77
N ASN A 256 -7.39 -11.84 -28.98
CA ASN A 256 -7.58 -10.77 -29.97
C ASN A 256 -8.75 -9.84 -29.64
N ASN A 257 -9.58 -10.19 -28.64
CA ASN A 257 -10.74 -9.39 -28.26
C ASN A 257 -10.44 -8.57 -27.00
N THR A 258 -10.25 -7.27 -27.17
CA THR A 258 -9.92 -6.34 -26.08
C THR A 258 -11.14 -5.71 -25.42
N SER A 259 -12.35 -5.95 -25.94
CA SER A 259 -13.60 -5.47 -25.33
C SER A 259 -14.31 -6.54 -24.49
N LYS A 260 -13.79 -7.78 -24.48
CA LYS A 260 -14.35 -8.88 -23.71
C LYS A 260 -13.24 -9.59 -22.91
N PRO A 261 -13.29 -9.55 -21.56
CA PRO A 261 -12.34 -10.29 -20.74
C PRO A 261 -12.57 -11.80 -20.82
N SER A 262 -11.59 -12.58 -20.35
CA SER A 262 -11.71 -14.04 -20.23
C SER A 262 -12.76 -14.41 -19.18
N HIS A 263 -12.79 -13.67 -18.06
CA HIS A 263 -13.80 -13.81 -17.01
C HIS A 263 -14.31 -12.45 -16.55
N THR A 264 -15.58 -12.41 -16.18
CA THR A 264 -16.23 -11.25 -15.54
C THR A 264 -16.99 -11.77 -14.33
N VAL A 265 -16.81 -11.12 -13.20
CA VAL A 265 -17.39 -11.49 -11.91
C VAL A 265 -18.09 -10.26 -11.35
N ASP A 266 -19.33 -10.42 -10.88
CA ASP A 266 -19.97 -9.43 -10.01
C ASP A 266 -19.35 -9.62 -8.61
N ALA A 267 -18.34 -8.82 -8.29
CA ALA A 267 -17.43 -9.09 -7.19
C ALA A 267 -17.96 -8.59 -5.83
N HIS A 268 -18.60 -7.42 -5.86
CA HIS A 268 -19.02 -6.67 -4.69
C HIS A 268 -20.38 -6.01 -4.92
N THR A 269 -20.94 -5.41 -3.86
CA THR A 269 -22.22 -4.68 -3.94
C THR A 269 -22.07 -3.17 -4.16
N ALA A 270 -20.83 -2.70 -4.22
CA ALA A 270 -20.43 -1.32 -4.47
C ALA A 270 -19.14 -1.29 -5.33
N GLU A 271 -18.61 -0.11 -5.57
CA GLU A 271 -17.39 0.19 -6.33
C GLU A 271 -16.20 -0.63 -5.82
N VAL A 272 -15.44 -1.25 -6.73
CA VAL A 272 -14.28 -2.08 -6.37
C VAL A 272 -13.01 -1.30 -6.67
N ASN A 273 -12.33 -0.87 -5.62
CA ASN A 273 -11.28 0.15 -5.69
C ASN A 273 -9.87 -0.42 -5.88
N CYS A 274 -9.63 -1.68 -5.48
CA CYS A 274 -8.29 -2.27 -5.50
C CYS A 274 -8.31 -3.78 -5.68
N LEU A 275 -7.23 -4.32 -6.25
CA LEU A 275 -6.99 -5.76 -6.32
C LEU A 275 -5.51 -6.10 -6.10
N SER A 276 -5.25 -7.28 -5.55
CA SER A 276 -3.88 -7.79 -5.41
C SER A 276 -3.82 -9.30 -5.58
N PHE A 277 -2.94 -9.77 -6.45
CA PHE A 277 -2.62 -11.19 -6.63
C PHE A 277 -1.68 -11.65 -5.51
N ASN A 278 -1.91 -12.85 -4.99
CA ASN A 278 -1.03 -13.43 -3.99
C ASN A 278 0.32 -13.81 -4.64
N PRO A 279 1.47 -13.39 -4.08
CA PRO A 279 2.80 -13.69 -4.64
C PRO A 279 3.22 -15.15 -4.53
N TYR A 280 2.58 -15.93 -3.65
CA TYR A 280 2.90 -17.32 -3.36
C TYR A 280 1.87 -18.30 -3.93
N SER A 281 0.59 -17.89 -3.97
CA SER A 281 -0.52 -18.72 -4.44
C SER A 281 -1.04 -18.25 -5.80
N GLU A 282 -0.70 -18.99 -6.85
CA GLU A 282 -0.99 -18.61 -8.25
C GLU A 282 -2.48 -18.43 -8.58
N PHE A 283 -3.40 -19.04 -7.81
CA PHE A 283 -4.83 -18.94 -8.08
C PHE A 283 -5.55 -17.92 -7.20
N ILE A 284 -4.86 -17.32 -6.23
CA ILE A 284 -5.50 -16.52 -5.20
C ILE A 284 -5.29 -15.04 -5.47
N LEU A 285 -6.37 -14.27 -5.37
CA LEU A 285 -6.32 -12.81 -5.33
C LEU A 285 -7.35 -12.26 -4.34
N ALA A 286 -7.14 -11.02 -3.92
CA ALA A 286 -8.05 -10.27 -3.08
C ALA A 286 -8.53 -9.01 -3.81
N THR A 287 -9.76 -8.57 -3.53
CA THR A 287 -10.33 -7.30 -3.99
C THR A 287 -10.89 -6.51 -2.82
N GLY A 288 -10.65 -5.20 -2.75
CA GLY A 288 -11.21 -4.30 -1.73
C GLY A 288 -12.22 -3.32 -2.36
N SER A 289 -13.24 -2.96 -1.59
CA SER A 289 -14.44 -2.28 -2.11
C SER A 289 -14.99 -1.19 -1.21
N ALA A 290 -15.78 -0.29 -1.80
CA ALA A 290 -16.61 0.68 -1.10
C ALA A 290 -17.71 0.03 -0.22
N ASP A 291 -18.00 -1.26 -0.42
CA ASP A 291 -18.91 -2.03 0.45
C ASP A 291 -18.28 -2.43 1.80
N LYS A 292 -17.07 -1.94 2.08
CA LYS A 292 -16.33 -2.12 3.35
C LYS A 292 -15.80 -3.53 3.57
N THR A 293 -15.81 -4.36 2.53
CA THR A 293 -15.31 -5.74 2.59
C THR A 293 -14.10 -5.94 1.69
N VAL A 294 -13.22 -6.85 2.10
CA VAL A 294 -12.24 -7.47 1.20
C VAL A 294 -12.78 -8.84 0.80
N ALA A 295 -12.84 -9.14 -0.50
CA ALA A 295 -13.24 -10.44 -0.99
C ALA A 295 -12.03 -11.27 -1.45
N LEU A 296 -12.05 -12.56 -1.11
CA LEU A 296 -11.04 -13.53 -1.53
C LEU A 296 -11.56 -14.37 -2.71
N TRP A 297 -10.72 -14.58 -3.73
CA TRP A 297 -11.11 -15.24 -4.98
C TRP A 297 -10.15 -16.36 -5.37
N ASP A 298 -10.71 -17.39 -6.00
CA ASP A 298 -9.98 -18.46 -6.68
C ASP A 298 -10.16 -18.35 -8.20
N LEU A 299 -9.08 -18.14 -8.95
CA LEU A 299 -9.10 -18.04 -10.41
C LEU A 299 -9.69 -19.28 -11.09
N ARG A 300 -9.63 -20.45 -10.45
CA ARG A 300 -10.18 -21.71 -11.00
C ARG A 300 -11.70 -21.75 -10.93
N ASN A 301 -12.30 -21.01 -9.99
CA ASN A 301 -13.75 -20.90 -9.85
C ASN A 301 -14.20 -19.52 -9.35
N LEU A 302 -14.08 -18.53 -10.22
CA LEU A 302 -14.47 -17.15 -9.94
C LEU A 302 -15.99 -16.92 -9.75
N LYS A 303 -16.82 -17.95 -9.86
CA LYS A 303 -18.28 -17.83 -9.62
C LYS A 303 -18.64 -17.80 -8.13
N LEU A 304 -17.73 -18.26 -7.27
CA LEU A 304 -17.93 -18.30 -5.83
C LEU A 304 -16.83 -17.48 -5.18
N LYS A 305 -17.25 -16.50 -4.38
CA LYS A 305 -16.37 -15.81 -3.44
C LYS A 305 -15.91 -16.84 -2.40
N LEU A 306 -14.60 -16.94 -2.16
CA LEU A 306 -14.05 -17.88 -1.17
C LEU A 306 -14.35 -17.42 0.24
N HIS A 307 -14.14 -16.14 0.51
CA HIS A 307 -14.30 -15.52 1.82
C HIS A 307 -14.59 -14.02 1.71
N SER A 308 -15.13 -13.43 2.77
CA SER A 308 -15.39 -12.00 2.92
C SER A 308 -14.79 -11.54 4.25
N PHE A 309 -13.80 -10.66 4.20
CA PHE A 309 -13.17 -10.08 5.39
C PHE A 309 -13.97 -8.84 5.81
N GLU A 310 -14.48 -8.85 7.04
CA GLU A 310 -15.42 -7.84 7.55
C GLU A 310 -14.90 -7.24 8.87
N SER A 311 -14.51 -5.96 8.84
CA SER A 311 -14.12 -5.19 10.04
C SER A 311 -14.01 -3.69 9.72
N HIS A 312 -13.63 -3.35 8.48
CA HIS A 312 -13.59 -1.97 8.01
C HIS A 312 -14.94 -1.27 8.18
N LYS A 313 -14.89 0.01 8.56
CA LYS A 313 -16.08 0.83 8.86
C LYS A 313 -16.48 1.74 7.70
N ASP A 314 -15.62 1.86 6.70
CA ASP A 314 -15.79 2.72 5.54
C ASP A 314 -15.08 2.12 4.31
N GLU A 315 -15.13 2.84 3.19
CA GLU A 315 -14.60 2.41 1.89
C GLU A 315 -13.12 2.00 1.95
N ILE A 316 -12.79 0.86 1.33
CA ILE A 316 -11.43 0.34 1.22
C ILE A 316 -10.82 0.79 -0.10
N PHE A 317 -9.60 1.35 -0.06
CA PHE A 317 -8.92 1.90 -1.25
C PHE A 317 -7.66 1.14 -1.65
N GLN A 318 -7.04 0.38 -0.74
CA GLN A 318 -5.84 -0.39 -1.05
C GLN A 318 -5.88 -1.75 -0.37
N VAL A 319 -5.39 -2.78 -1.07
CA VAL A 319 -5.17 -4.13 -0.57
C VAL A 319 -3.82 -4.63 -1.07
N GLN A 320 -3.00 -5.20 -0.19
CA GLN A 320 -1.68 -5.74 -0.55
C GLN A 320 -1.38 -7.00 0.24
N TRP A 321 -0.96 -8.05 -0.45
CA TRP A 321 -0.41 -9.25 0.18
C TRP A 321 0.95 -8.97 0.80
N SER A 322 1.26 -9.67 1.90
CA SER A 322 2.60 -9.71 2.44
C SER A 322 3.56 -10.32 1.41
N PRO A 323 4.75 -9.71 1.19
CA PRO A 323 5.80 -10.27 0.35
C PRO A 323 6.65 -11.31 1.08
N HIS A 324 6.25 -11.73 2.29
CA HIS A 324 6.97 -12.70 3.12
C HIS A 324 6.12 -13.90 3.55
N ASN A 325 4.81 -13.70 3.72
CA ASN A 325 3.89 -14.72 4.25
C ASN A 325 2.69 -14.88 3.32
N GLU A 326 2.49 -16.08 2.82
CA GLU A 326 1.40 -16.42 1.88
C GLU A 326 0.00 -16.24 2.45
N THR A 327 -0.14 -16.28 3.78
CA THR A 327 -1.41 -16.16 4.49
C THR A 327 -1.76 -14.75 4.94
N ILE A 328 -0.87 -13.79 4.74
CA ILE A 328 -1.03 -12.45 5.30
C ILE A 328 -1.40 -11.47 4.19
N LEU A 329 -2.47 -10.72 4.40
CA LEU A 329 -2.81 -9.55 3.59
C LEU A 329 -3.09 -8.35 4.48
N ALA A 330 -2.99 -7.15 3.93
CA ALA A 330 -3.42 -5.93 4.59
C ALA A 330 -4.37 -5.13 3.69
N SER A 331 -5.23 -4.33 4.31
CA SER A 331 -6.14 -3.41 3.63
C SER A 331 -6.29 -2.09 4.38
N SER A 332 -6.51 -1.00 3.66
CA SER A 332 -6.69 0.34 4.24
C SER A 332 -7.72 1.17 3.49
N GLY A 333 -8.30 2.17 4.16
CA GLY A 333 -9.36 2.98 3.57
C GLY A 333 -9.67 4.30 4.27
N THR A 334 -10.90 4.77 4.05
CA THR A 334 -11.43 6.05 4.56
C THR A 334 -11.65 6.04 6.07
N ASP A 335 -11.81 4.85 6.68
CA ASP A 335 -12.00 4.68 8.12
C ASP A 335 -10.75 4.95 8.95
N ARG A 336 -9.63 5.33 8.31
CA ARG A 336 -8.33 5.69 8.91
C ARG A 336 -7.64 4.51 9.58
N ARG A 337 -8.09 3.28 9.28
CA ARG A 337 -7.50 2.04 9.80
C ARG A 337 -6.81 1.30 8.67
N LEU A 338 -5.72 0.64 9.04
CA LEU A 338 -5.11 -0.40 8.20
C LEU A 338 -5.23 -1.71 8.96
N ASN A 339 -6.00 -2.63 8.40
CA ASN A 339 -6.23 -3.95 8.97
C ASN A 339 -5.24 -4.93 8.34
N VAL A 340 -4.62 -5.77 9.17
CA VAL A 340 -3.83 -6.92 8.75
C VAL A 340 -4.62 -8.18 9.06
N TRP A 341 -4.70 -9.07 8.08
CA TRP A 341 -5.50 -10.28 8.13
C TRP A 341 -4.62 -11.50 7.98
N ASP A 342 -4.93 -12.56 8.71
CA ASP A 342 -4.32 -13.87 8.57
C ASP A 342 -5.37 -14.90 8.18
N LEU A 343 -5.33 -15.33 6.92
CA LEU A 343 -6.30 -16.28 6.42
C LEU A 343 -6.08 -17.72 6.88
N SER A 344 -5.00 -18.01 7.62
CA SER A 344 -4.85 -19.28 8.33
C SER A 344 -5.84 -19.44 9.49
N LYS A 345 -6.29 -18.32 10.09
CA LYS A 345 -7.21 -18.28 11.23
C LYS A 345 -8.69 -18.27 10.84
N ILE A 346 -9.01 -18.34 9.55
CA ILE A 346 -10.41 -18.37 9.09
C ILE A 346 -11.13 -19.60 9.64
N GLY A 347 -12.21 -19.35 10.38
CA GLY A 347 -13.06 -20.39 10.95
C GLY A 347 -12.56 -20.97 12.27
N GLU A 348 -11.55 -20.37 12.89
CA GLU A 348 -11.18 -20.68 14.27
C GLU A 348 -12.30 -20.30 15.25
N GLU A 349 -12.43 -21.07 16.34
CA GLU A 349 -13.40 -20.78 17.38
C GLU A 349 -12.88 -19.65 18.29
N GLN A 350 -13.70 -18.63 18.50
CA GLN A 350 -13.40 -17.51 19.38
C GLN A 350 -14.31 -17.48 20.61
N SER A 351 -13.85 -16.84 21.68
CA SER A 351 -14.73 -16.50 22.79
C SER A 351 -15.76 -15.46 22.36
N ALA A 352 -16.83 -15.29 23.13
CA ALA A 352 -17.83 -14.28 22.84
C ALA A 352 -17.27 -12.85 22.97
N GLU A 353 -16.24 -12.64 23.80
CA GLU A 353 -15.59 -11.35 23.98
C GLU A 353 -14.72 -11.01 22.75
N ASP A 354 -13.91 -11.97 22.27
CA ASP A 354 -13.06 -11.76 21.08
C ASP A 354 -13.89 -11.54 19.80
N ALA A 355 -15.04 -12.22 19.70
CA ALA A 355 -15.96 -12.06 18.56
C ALA A 355 -16.64 -10.67 18.52
N GLU A 356 -16.66 -9.91 19.63
CA GLU A 356 -17.11 -8.51 19.63
C GLU A 356 -16.05 -7.58 19.02
N ASP A 357 -14.77 -7.94 19.08
CA ASP A 357 -13.65 -7.15 18.54
C ASP A 357 -13.45 -7.37 17.04
N GLY A 358 -13.76 -8.56 16.53
CA GLY A 358 -13.69 -8.86 15.09
C GLY A 358 -13.68 -10.36 14.79
N PRO A 359 -13.63 -10.73 13.49
CA PRO A 359 -13.51 -12.12 13.09
C PRO A 359 -12.12 -12.69 13.42
N PRO A 360 -11.94 -14.03 13.49
CA PRO A 360 -10.68 -14.65 13.93
C PRO A 360 -9.50 -14.37 13.01
N GLU A 361 -9.77 -14.15 11.72
CA GLU A 361 -8.76 -13.79 10.74
C GLU A 361 -8.28 -12.33 10.83
N LEU A 362 -8.89 -11.49 11.67
CA LEU A 362 -8.42 -10.12 11.91
C LEU A 362 -7.24 -10.13 12.89
N LEU A 363 -6.02 -10.08 12.35
CA LEU A 363 -4.80 -10.18 13.13
C LEU A 363 -4.44 -8.87 13.85
N PHE A 364 -4.57 -7.74 13.17
CA PHE A 364 -4.12 -6.45 13.70
C PHE A 364 -4.87 -5.27 13.10
N ILE A 365 -5.13 -4.24 13.90
CA ILE A 365 -5.67 -2.96 13.45
C ILE A 365 -4.67 -1.86 13.75
N HIS A 366 -4.05 -1.31 12.72
CA HIS A 366 -3.23 -0.12 12.85
C HIS A 366 -4.11 1.13 12.97
N GLY A 367 -4.03 1.79 14.12
CA GLY A 367 -4.83 2.96 14.48
C GLY A 367 -4.08 4.29 14.52
N GLY A 368 -2.91 4.38 13.89
CA GLY A 368 -2.01 5.52 14.00
C GLY A 368 -2.37 6.73 13.13
N HIS A 369 -3.19 6.57 12.09
CA HIS A 369 -3.60 7.66 11.21
C HIS A 369 -4.86 8.38 11.70
N THR A 370 -4.89 9.71 11.51
CA THR A 370 -6.01 10.58 11.89
C THR A 370 -6.82 11.07 10.69
N ALA A 371 -6.38 10.75 9.46
CA ALA A 371 -7.09 10.99 8.21
C ALA A 371 -7.12 9.73 7.34
N LYS A 372 -7.84 9.78 6.23
CA LYS A 372 -7.94 8.69 5.25
C LYS A 372 -6.53 8.25 4.83
N ILE A 373 -6.30 6.94 4.79
CA ILE A 373 -5.05 6.36 4.31
C ILE A 373 -5.12 6.28 2.78
N SER A 374 -4.19 6.95 2.10
CA SER A 374 -4.17 7.05 0.64
C SER A 374 -3.50 5.85 -0.03
N ASP A 375 -2.37 5.38 0.53
CA ASP A 375 -1.62 4.23 0.03
C ASP A 375 -0.78 3.63 1.16
N PHE A 376 -0.37 2.38 1.00
CA PHE A 376 0.60 1.74 1.88
C PHE A 376 1.42 0.69 1.12
N SER A 377 2.58 0.35 1.69
CA SER A 377 3.48 -0.65 1.12
C SER A 377 4.15 -1.46 2.21
N TRP A 378 4.08 -2.78 2.08
CA TRP A 378 4.96 -3.70 2.78
C TRP A 378 6.41 -3.46 2.36
N ASN A 379 7.33 -3.47 3.32
CA ASN A 379 8.76 -3.50 3.03
C ASN A 379 9.11 -4.89 2.47
N PRO A 380 9.80 -5.00 1.33
CA PRO A 380 10.12 -6.31 0.75
C PRO A 380 11.32 -7.01 1.43
N ASN A 381 12.09 -6.30 2.24
CA ASN A 381 13.34 -6.77 2.84
C ASN A 381 13.25 -7.02 4.35
N GLU A 382 12.47 -6.22 5.08
CA GLU A 382 12.24 -6.37 6.52
C GLU A 382 10.80 -6.85 6.76
N PRO A 383 10.59 -8.10 7.24
CA PRO A 383 9.27 -8.63 7.51
C PRO A 383 8.43 -7.76 8.45
N TRP A 384 7.13 -7.72 8.20
CA TRP A 384 6.14 -7.00 9.02
C TRP A 384 6.27 -5.47 9.06
N VAL A 385 7.29 -4.89 8.41
CA VAL A 385 7.43 -3.43 8.30
C VAL A 385 6.53 -2.90 7.19
N ILE A 386 5.69 -1.93 7.53
CA ILE A 386 4.78 -1.24 6.60
C ILE A 386 5.09 0.25 6.60
N CYS A 387 5.05 0.86 5.42
CA CYS A 387 4.92 2.31 5.27
C CYS A 387 3.49 2.64 4.85
N SER A 388 2.81 3.56 5.54
CA SER A 388 1.48 4.06 5.20
C SER A 388 1.45 5.58 5.21
N VAL A 389 0.70 6.18 4.25
CA VAL A 389 0.57 7.63 4.08
C VAL A 389 -0.91 8.06 4.11
N SER A 390 -1.19 9.22 4.71
CA SER A 390 -2.54 9.77 4.82
C SER A 390 -2.65 11.21 4.33
N GLU A 391 -3.90 11.65 4.13
CA GLU A 391 -4.25 12.97 3.55
C GLU A 391 -3.86 14.17 4.44
N ASP A 392 -3.60 13.94 5.73
CA ASP A 392 -3.17 14.95 6.71
C ASP A 392 -1.63 15.09 6.80
N ASN A 393 -0.93 14.80 5.70
CA ASN A 393 0.52 14.86 5.56
C ASN A 393 1.30 13.84 6.40
N ILE A 394 0.64 12.89 7.07
CA ILE A 394 1.31 11.94 7.94
C ILE A 394 1.79 10.72 7.14
N MET A 395 3.09 10.45 7.24
CA MET A 395 3.69 9.18 6.86
C MET A 395 4.08 8.42 8.13
N GLN A 396 3.71 7.14 8.22
CA GLN A 396 4.13 6.25 9.30
C GLN A 396 4.87 5.05 8.72
N VAL A 397 6.03 4.75 9.30
CA VAL A 397 6.73 3.48 9.11
C VAL A 397 6.65 2.72 10.42
N TRP A 398 6.02 1.55 10.39
CA TRP A 398 5.69 0.82 11.60
C TRP A 398 5.80 -0.69 11.42
N GLN A 399 5.96 -1.40 12.53
CA GLN A 399 6.05 -2.85 12.60
C GLN A 399 5.27 -3.29 13.83
N MET A 400 4.30 -4.21 13.65
CA MET A 400 3.56 -4.76 14.77
C MET A 400 4.47 -5.61 15.66
N ALA A 401 4.13 -5.75 16.94
CA ALA A 401 4.92 -6.51 17.89
C ALA A 401 4.97 -8.01 17.56
N GLU A 402 6.13 -8.63 17.77
CA GLU A 402 6.37 -10.04 17.44
C GLU A 402 5.36 -11.02 18.05
N ASN A 403 4.97 -10.78 19.30
CA ASN A 403 4.02 -11.61 20.05
C ASN A 403 2.58 -11.62 19.46
N ILE A 404 2.29 -10.77 18.47
CA ILE A 404 0.97 -10.74 17.81
C ILE A 404 0.87 -11.80 16.71
N TYR A 405 1.97 -12.05 15.99
CA TYR A 405 2.00 -12.96 14.84
C TYR A 405 2.81 -14.22 15.08
N ASN A 406 3.70 -14.22 16.07
CA ASN A 406 4.47 -15.37 16.47
C ASN A 406 3.78 -16.03 17.67
N ASP A 407 2.79 -16.88 17.36
CA ASP A 407 2.20 -17.79 18.34
C ASP A 407 3.24 -18.88 18.66
N GLU A 408 4.24 -18.60 19.51
CA GLU A 408 4.84 -19.69 20.27
C GLU A 408 3.72 -20.25 21.14
N ASP A 409 3.16 -21.40 20.71
CA ASP A 409 2.25 -22.22 21.49
C ASP A 409 2.72 -22.21 22.96
N PRO A 410 1.93 -21.72 23.93
CA PRO A 410 2.24 -21.86 25.34
C PRO A 410 1.96 -23.30 25.79
N ASP A 411 2.39 -24.29 25.01
CA ASP A 411 2.66 -25.65 25.47
C ASP A 411 4.04 -25.68 26.15
N THR A 412 4.35 -24.65 26.95
CA THR A 412 5.30 -24.82 28.05
C THR A 412 4.59 -25.75 29.03
N PRO A 413 5.02 -27.02 29.19
CA PRO A 413 4.36 -27.90 30.14
C PRO A 413 4.44 -27.22 31.51
N ALA A 414 3.31 -27.17 32.21
CA ALA A 414 3.12 -26.53 33.52
C ALA A 414 4.13 -26.97 34.62
N THR A 415 5.02 -27.91 34.30
CA THR A 415 6.15 -28.36 35.09
C THR A 415 7.32 -27.37 35.22
N GLU A 416 7.44 -26.33 34.38
CA GLU A 416 8.54 -25.34 34.53
C GLU A 416 8.19 -24.10 35.36
N LEU A 417 6.90 -23.78 35.54
CA LEU A 417 6.45 -22.68 36.41
C LEU A 417 6.47 -23.02 37.92
N GLU A 418 6.53 -24.31 38.29
CA GLU A 418 6.68 -24.72 39.69
C GLU A 418 8.15 -24.74 40.16
N ALA A 419 9.12 -24.83 39.24
CA ALA A 419 10.55 -24.89 39.58
C ALA A 419 11.12 -23.52 40.02
N THR A 420 10.59 -22.42 39.51
CA THR A 420 11.01 -21.06 39.87
C THR A 420 10.33 -20.56 41.16
N ALA A 421 9.15 -21.09 41.51
CA ALA A 421 8.46 -20.75 42.76
C ALA A 421 9.05 -21.44 44.01
N GLN A 422 9.74 -22.58 43.85
CA GLN A 422 10.38 -23.29 44.98
C GLN A 422 11.83 -22.86 45.25
N ALA A 423 12.47 -22.09 44.36
CA ALA A 423 13.79 -21.52 44.60
C ALA A 423 13.75 -20.18 45.38
N ALA A 424 12.55 -19.65 45.65
CA ALA A 424 12.33 -18.39 46.36
C ALA A 424 11.69 -18.56 47.76
N GLN A 425 11.67 -19.79 48.30
CA GLN A 425 11.46 -20.07 49.74
C GLN A 425 12.75 -20.63 50.34
#